data_AF-A0A368GL33-F1
#
_entry.id   AF-A0A368GL33-F1
#
_cell.length_a   1.000
_cell.length_b   1.000
_cell.length_c   1.000
_cell.angle_alpha   90.00
_cell.angle_beta   90.00
_cell.angle_gamma   90.00
#
_symmetry.space_group_name_H-M   'P 1'
#
loop_
_entity.id
_entity.type
_entity.pdbx_description
1 polymer ?
#
loop_
_entity_poly.entity_id
_entity_poly.type
_entity_poly.pdbx_seq_one_letter_code
_entity_poly.pdbx_strand_id
1 'polypeptide(L)'
;MCMSHEKGRILLNYGTLIVEKKAVTNCDEDVKSPDDVSNFDSEFTHEIPRLTPIDRLFLMNLDQTEFNGFSYVNPEYVQEL
;
A
#
# COMPACT_ATOMS: atom_id res chain seq x y z
N MET A 1 -15.79 8.09 -9.77
CA MET A 1 -16.23 7.50 -8.48
C MET A 1 -17.67 7.02 -8.65
N CYS A 2 -17.85 5.73 -8.95
CA CYS A 2 -19.16 5.07 -8.99
C CYS A 2 -19.64 4.85 -7.55
N MET A 3 -20.92 5.11 -7.29
CA MET A 3 -21.59 4.74 -6.04
C MET A 3 -22.39 3.47 -6.29
N SER A 4 -22.24 2.43 -5.46
CA SER A 4 -23.16 1.30 -5.45
C SER A 4 -23.62 0.96 -4.04
N HIS A 5 -24.89 0.60 -3.96
CA HIS A 5 -25.67 0.30 -2.76
C HIS A 5 -25.63 -1.23 -2.54
N GLU A 6 -25.25 -1.71 -1.37
CA GLU A 6 -25.36 -3.14 -1.02
C GLU A 6 -26.37 -3.37 0.11
N LYS A 7 -27.27 -4.34 -0.08
CA LYS A 7 -28.06 -4.95 0.99
C LYS A 7 -27.27 -6.14 1.55
N GLY A 8 -26.56 -5.93 2.67
CA GLY A 8 -25.84 -6.99 3.38
C GLY A 8 -26.79 -8.02 4.00
N ARG A 9 -26.35 -9.29 4.04
CA ARG A 9 -27.01 -10.40 4.74
C ARG A 9 -26.09 -10.86 5.87
N ILE A 10 -26.58 -10.83 7.11
CA ILE A 10 -25.84 -11.28 8.29
C ILE A 10 -26.10 -12.77 8.50
N LEU A 11 -25.06 -13.60 8.57
CA LEU A 11 -25.15 -14.97 9.06
C LEU A 11 -24.55 -15.03 10.47
N LEU A 12 -25.39 -15.31 11.47
CA LEU A 12 -24.96 -15.53 12.84
C LEU A 12 -24.85 -17.04 13.09
N ASN A 13 -23.67 -17.51 13.48
CA ASN A 13 -23.58 -18.63 14.43
C ASN A 13 -22.26 -18.58 15.22
N TYR A 14 -22.41 -18.55 16.54
CA TYR A 14 -21.41 -18.73 17.59
C TYR A 14 -20.08 -17.95 17.41
N GLY A 15 -20.10 -16.69 17.85
CA GLY A 15 -18.96 -16.06 18.54
C GLY A 15 -17.87 -15.41 17.70
N THR A 16 -17.86 -15.55 16.37
CA THR A 16 -16.85 -14.90 15.53
C THR A 16 -17.52 -14.00 14.49
N LEU A 17 -17.26 -12.69 14.54
CA LEU A 17 -17.52 -11.81 13.40
C LEU A 17 -16.44 -12.08 12.35
N ILE A 18 -16.72 -12.94 11.38
CA ILE A 18 -15.93 -13.00 10.15
C ILE A 18 -16.42 -11.84 9.28
N VAL A 19 -15.70 -10.73 9.31
CA VAL A 19 -15.81 -9.75 8.23
C VAL A 19 -15.12 -10.37 7.03
N GLU A 20 -15.89 -11.02 6.16
CA GLU A 20 -15.35 -11.40 4.86
C GLU A 20 -14.91 -10.13 4.13
N LYS A 21 -13.63 -10.03 3.78
CA LYS A 21 -13.15 -9.03 2.82
C LYS A 21 -13.71 -9.39 1.45
N LYS A 22 -14.98 -9.09 1.21
CA LYS A 22 -15.55 -9.10 -0.13
C LYS A 22 -15.56 -7.66 -0.63
N ALA A 23 -14.43 -7.25 -1.21
CA ALA A 23 -14.40 -6.06 -2.03
C ALA A 23 -15.22 -6.36 -3.29
N VAL A 24 -16.47 -5.90 -3.34
CA VAL A 24 -17.18 -5.77 -4.62
C VAL A 24 -16.70 -4.46 -5.23
N THR A 25 -15.62 -4.56 -5.99
CA THR A 25 -15.14 -3.48 -6.85
C THR A 25 -15.51 -3.87 -8.28
N ASN A 26 -16.55 -3.24 -8.85
CA ASN A 26 -16.78 -3.29 -10.29
C ASN A 26 -15.86 -2.27 -10.97
N CYS A 27 -14.57 -2.53 -10.85
CA CYS A 27 -13.47 -1.96 -11.59
C CYS A 27 -12.55 -3.16 -11.83
N ASP A 28 -12.54 -3.70 -13.05
CA ASP A 28 -11.70 -4.84 -13.38
C ASP A 28 -10.21 -4.40 -13.24
N GLU A 29 -9.59 -4.68 -12.10
CA GLU A 29 -8.16 -4.49 -11.87
C GLU A 29 -7.39 -5.63 -12.51
N ASP A 30 -7.25 -5.51 -13.83
CA ASP A 30 -6.91 -6.60 -14.72
C ASP A 30 -5.39 -6.63 -14.97
N VAL A 31 -4.62 -7.10 -13.98
CA VAL A 31 -3.14 -7.15 -14.03
C VAL A 31 -2.68 -8.17 -15.07
N LYS A 32 -1.87 -7.72 -16.04
CA LYS A 32 -1.46 -8.51 -17.22
C LYS A 32 -0.11 -9.20 -17.08
N SER A 33 0.78 -8.71 -16.24
CA SER A 33 2.13 -9.27 -16.04
C SER A 33 2.74 -8.81 -14.71
N PRO A 34 3.85 -9.43 -14.23
CA PRO A 34 4.51 -9.01 -12.99
C PRO A 34 5.01 -7.55 -13.00
N ASP A 35 5.34 -7.02 -14.18
CA ASP A 35 5.83 -5.65 -14.37
C ASP A 35 4.72 -4.70 -14.88
N ASP A 36 3.45 -5.12 -14.80
CA ASP A 36 2.34 -4.31 -15.29
C ASP A 36 2.10 -3.10 -14.39
N VAL A 37 2.34 -1.93 -14.96
CA VAL A 37 2.16 -0.63 -14.30
C VAL A 37 0.98 0.16 -14.87
N SER A 38 0.09 -0.47 -15.65
CA SER A 38 -1.02 0.21 -16.33
C SER A 38 -2.05 0.87 -15.40
N ASN A 39 -2.09 0.45 -14.13
CA ASN A 39 -2.93 1.06 -13.09
C ASN A 39 -2.31 2.31 -12.44
N PHE A 40 -1.08 2.67 -12.81
CA PHE A 40 -0.37 3.85 -12.31
C PHE A 40 -0.30 4.93 -13.39
N ASP A 41 -0.17 6.20 -12.98
CA ASP A 41 0.11 7.27 -13.94
C ASP A 41 1.44 7.01 -14.65
N SER A 42 1.41 7.12 -15.97
CA SER A 42 2.59 7.00 -16.82
C SER A 42 3.73 7.94 -16.42
N GLU A 43 3.42 9.13 -15.89
CA GLU A 43 4.44 10.11 -15.49
C GLU A 43 5.42 9.50 -14.46
N PHE A 44 4.91 8.78 -13.46
CA PHE A 44 5.77 8.18 -12.43
C PHE A 44 6.52 6.94 -12.90
N THR A 45 5.96 6.18 -13.82
CA THR A 45 6.52 4.89 -14.26
C THR A 45 7.58 5.03 -15.35
N HIS A 46 7.56 6.16 -16.07
CA HIS A 46 8.59 6.48 -17.07
C HIS A 46 9.83 7.16 -16.47
N GLU A 47 9.72 7.71 -15.27
CA GLU A 47 10.85 8.31 -14.58
C GLU A 47 11.90 7.26 -14.18
N ILE A 48 13.17 7.63 -14.26
CA ILE A 48 14.26 6.78 -13.76
C ILE A 48 14.19 6.79 -12.22
N PRO A 49 14.11 5.62 -11.56
CA PRO A 49 14.02 5.54 -10.11
C PRO A 49 15.31 6.07 -9.47
N ARG A 50 15.27 7.31 -9.00
CA ARG A 50 16.38 7.98 -8.34
C ARG A 50 15.90 8.79 -7.16
N LEU A 51 16.75 8.86 -6.13
CA LEU A 51 16.51 9.78 -5.03
C LEU A 51 16.91 11.19 -5.43
N THR A 52 16.08 12.17 -5.08
CA THR A 52 16.44 13.58 -5.22
C THR A 52 17.69 13.88 -4.38
N PRO A 53 18.74 14.49 -4.95
CA PRO A 53 19.92 14.87 -4.17
C PRO A 53 19.54 15.81 -3.01
N ILE A 54 20.09 15.56 -1.82
CA ILE A 54 19.85 16.36 -0.62
C ILE A 54 20.98 17.35 -0.37
N ASP A 55 20.63 18.57 0.05
CA ASP A 55 21.60 19.57 0.53
C ASP A 55 22.13 19.16 1.92
N ARG A 56 23.46 19.13 2.05
CA ARG A 56 24.14 18.77 3.30
C ARG A 56 23.85 19.75 4.43
N LEU A 57 23.70 21.05 4.12
CA LEU A 57 23.38 22.06 5.13
C LEU A 57 21.97 21.85 5.67
N PHE A 58 21.02 21.48 4.81
CA PHE A 58 19.68 21.11 5.23
C PHE A 58 19.70 19.88 6.14
N LEU A 59 20.43 18.82 5.74
CA LEU A 59 20.54 17.59 6.52
C LEU A 59 21.16 17.80 7.91
N MET A 60 22.18 18.66 8.03
CA MET A 60 22.84 18.98 9.30
C MET A 60 21.95 19.76 10.27
N ASN A 61 20.94 20.47 9.77
CA ASN A 61 20.03 21.27 10.56
C ASN A 61 18.81 20.47 11.08
N LEU A 62 18.69 19.18 10.75
CA LEU A 62 17.62 18.32 11.23
C LEU A 62 17.96 17.71 12.59
N ASP A 63 17.04 17.78 13.54
CA ASP A 63 17.17 17.06 14.82
C ASP A 63 16.96 15.55 14.60
N GLN A 64 18.05 14.79 14.65
CA GLN A 64 17.99 13.33 14.45
C GLN A 64 17.31 12.59 15.61
N THR A 65 17.18 13.22 16.78
CA THR A 65 16.56 12.57 17.94
C THR A 65 15.05 12.40 17.78
N GLU A 66 14.41 13.20 16.92
CA GLU A 66 12.99 13.06 16.55
C GLU A 66 12.68 11.72 15.84
N PHE A 67 13.69 11.09 15.24
CA PHE A 67 13.56 9.82 14.52
C PHE A 67 13.95 8.60 15.37
N ASN A 68 14.22 8.78 16.67
CA ASN A 68 14.50 7.67 17.57
C ASN A 68 13.33 6.68 17.62
N GLY A 69 13.60 5.40 17.38
CA GLY A 69 12.57 4.36 17.34
C GLY A 69 11.82 4.26 16.01
N PHE A 70 12.21 5.00 14.97
CA PHE A 70 11.61 4.89 13.64
C PHE A 70 11.94 3.57 12.93
N SER A 71 13.08 2.96 13.24
CA SER A 71 13.51 1.71 12.60
C SER A 71 12.57 0.55 12.95
N TYR A 72 11.99 -0.06 11.92
CA TYR A 72 11.10 -1.22 12.04
C TYR A 72 11.44 -2.25 10.97
N VAL A 73 11.41 -3.53 11.34
CA VAL A 73 11.44 -4.66 10.41
C VAL A 73 10.24 -5.53 10.76
N ASN A 74 9.49 -5.98 9.76
CA ASN A 74 8.38 -6.89 9.99
C ASN A 74 8.89 -8.26 10.47
N PRO A 75 8.64 -8.67 11.73
CA PRO A 75 9.16 -9.93 12.25
C PRO A 75 8.51 -11.16 11.60
N GLU A 76 7.33 -11.00 11.00
CA GLU A 76 6.59 -12.07 10.33
C GLU A 76 6.98 -12.22 8.85
N TYR A 77 7.93 -11.42 8.36
CA TYR A 77 8.37 -11.50 6.96
C TYR A 77 9.26 -12.73 6.76
N VAL A 78 8.68 -13.79 6.19
CA VAL A 78 9.39 -14.99 5.77
C VAL A 78 9.77 -14.84 4.30
N GLN A 79 11.06 -14.75 4.01
CA GLN A 79 11.56 -14.73 2.64
C GLN A 79 11.69 -16.18 2.16
N GLU A 80 10.80 -16.62 1.26
CA GLU A 80 10.95 -17.90 0.57
C GLU A 80 12.15 -17.79 -0.39
N LEU A 81 13.18 -18.61 -0.15
CA LEU A 81 14.40 -18.71 -0.97
C LEU A 81 14.24 -19.78 -2.05
#